data_AF-A0A6I8TSE5-F1
#
_entry.id   AF-A0A6I8TSE5-F1
#
_cell.length_a   1.000
_cell.length_b   1.000
_cell.length_c   1.000
_cell.angle_alpha   90.00
_cell.angle_beta   90.00
_cell.angle_gamma   90.00
#
_symmetry.space_group_name_H-M   'P 1'
#
loop_
_entity.id
_entity.type
_entity.pdbx_description
1 polymer ?
#
loop_
_entity_poly.entity_id
_entity_poly.type
_entity_poly.pdbx_seq_one_letter_code
_entity_poly.pdbx_strand_id
1 'polypeptide(L)' 'MSSTPSKNMTKEADKGSSPSRDASERDKTELMDMMHRYNDIKDATQKVLGALAVMEGATVKEMHVRYNLPLDS' A
#
# COMPACT_ATOMS: atom_id res chain seq x y z
N MET A 1 56.32 -32.34 25.43
CA MET A 1 56.21 -30.87 25.54
C MET A 1 56.33 -30.28 24.15
N SER A 2 55.44 -29.34 23.78
CA SER A 2 55.47 -28.51 22.56
C SER A 2 55.16 -29.28 21.25
N SER A 3 54.26 -28.87 20.34
CA SER A 3 53.60 -27.60 20.08
C SER A 3 52.31 -27.83 19.28
N THR A 4 51.22 -27.12 19.58
CA THR A 4 50.13 -26.84 18.61
C THR A 4 50.57 -25.75 17.63
N PRO A 5 49.95 -25.67 16.44
CA PRO A 5 49.08 -24.52 16.21
C PRO A 5 47.77 -24.88 15.46
N SER A 6 46.64 -24.64 16.12
CA SER A 6 45.30 -24.65 15.53
C SER A 6 45.19 -23.56 14.45
N LYS A 7 45.03 -23.98 13.19
CA LYS A 7 44.41 -23.19 12.13
C LYS A 7 43.05 -23.81 11.85
N ASN A 8 41.98 -23.08 12.15
CA ASN A 8 40.81 -23.07 11.29
C ASN A 8 40.18 -21.68 11.34
N MET A 9 40.45 -20.94 10.28
CA MET A 9 39.67 -19.79 9.85
C MET A 9 38.48 -20.35 9.08
N THR A 10 37.26 -20.05 9.53
CA THR A 10 36.19 -19.62 8.63
C THR A 10 35.25 -18.76 9.45
N LYS A 11 35.52 -17.47 9.34
CA LYS A 11 34.73 -16.34 9.78
C LYS A 11 33.27 -16.54 9.35
N GLU A 12 32.38 -16.63 10.33
CA GLU A 12 30.95 -16.54 10.14
C GLU A 12 30.65 -15.25 9.37
N ALA A 13 30.20 -15.40 8.13
CA ALA A 13 29.53 -14.33 7.41
C ALA A 13 28.05 -14.40 7.81
N ASP A 14 27.75 -13.96 9.03
CA ASP A 14 26.43 -13.47 9.38
C ASP A 14 26.14 -12.29 8.43
N LYS A 15 25.47 -12.58 7.32
CA LYS A 15 24.78 -11.56 6.54
C LYS A 15 23.56 -11.17 7.35
N GLY A 16 23.77 -10.42 8.43
CA GLY A 16 22.75 -9.61 9.05
C GLY A 16 22.23 -8.64 7.98
N SER A 17 21.13 -8.99 7.33
CA SER A 17 20.32 -7.99 6.67
C SER A 17 19.87 -7.03 7.77
N SER A 18 20.26 -5.77 7.66
CA SER A 18 19.82 -4.76 8.61
C SER A 18 18.28 -4.74 8.59
N PRO A 19 17.59 -5.12 9.69
CA PRO A 19 16.14 -5.28 9.71
C PRO A 19 15.39 -3.97 9.42
N SER A 20 16.10 -2.84 9.49
CA SER A 20 15.54 -1.51 9.35
C SER A 20 15.22 -1.09 7.91
N ARG A 21 15.93 -1.61 6.90
CA ARG A 21 15.63 -1.28 5.49
C ARG A 21 14.41 -2.05 4.97
N ASP A 22 14.28 -3.29 5.41
CA ASP A 22 13.23 -4.20 4.96
C ASP A 22 11.85 -3.81 5.49
N ALA A 23 11.78 -3.32 6.74
CA ALA A 23 10.55 -2.77 7.31
C ALA A 23 10.04 -1.55 6.53
N SER A 24 10.94 -0.61 6.18
CA SER A 24 10.54 0.62 5.47
C SER A 24 10.02 0.39 4.05
N GLU A 25 10.46 -0.68 3.38
CA GLU A 25 9.98 -1.02 2.03
C GLU A 25 8.66 -1.79 2.08
N ARG A 26 8.44 -2.60 3.13
CA ARG A 26 7.14 -3.22 3.40
C ARG A 26 6.07 -2.18 3.68
N ASP A 27 6.36 -1.19 4.51
CA ASP A 27 5.43 -0.11 4.83
C ASP A 27 5.02 0.69 3.57
N LYS A 28 5.96 0.93 2.66
CA LYS A 28 5.66 1.58 1.37
C LYS A 28 4.79 0.72 0.47
N THR A 29 5.08 -0.57 0.40
CA THR A 29 4.31 -1.50 -0.43
C THR A 29 2.86 -1.59 0.06
N GLU A 30 2.67 -1.72 1.38
CA GLU A 30 1.34 -1.72 1.99
C GLU A 30 0.60 -0.42 1.76
N LEU A 31 1.28 0.73 1.86
CA LEU A 31 0.68 2.03 1.56
C LEU A 31 0.22 2.13 0.10
N MET A 32 1.03 1.66 -0.85
CA MET A 32 0.66 1.65 -2.28
C MET A 32 -0.54 0.76 -2.53
N ASP A 33 -0.58 -0.43 -1.93
CA ASP A 33 -1.72 -1.35 -2.04
C ASP A 33 -3.00 -0.72 -1.48
N MET A 34 -2.91 -0.02 -0.34
CA MET A 34 -4.05 0.70 0.23
C MET A 34 -4.52 1.83 -0.67
N MET A 35 -3.61 2.58 -1.31
CA MET A 35 -3.96 3.63 -2.25
C MET A 35 -4.66 3.09 -3.50
N HIS A 36 -4.17 1.99 -4.08
CA HIS A 36 -4.84 1.34 -5.20
C HIS A 36 -6.24 0.86 -4.83
N ARG A 37 -6.37 0.22 -3.67
CA ARG A 37 -7.66 -0.27 -3.18
C ARG A 37 -8.66 0.86 -2.91
N TYR A 38 -8.20 1.97 -2.36
CA TYR A 38 -9.02 3.17 -2.19
C TYR A 38 -9.49 3.72 -3.54
N ASN A 39 -8.57 3.86 -4.50
CA ASN A 39 -8.90 4.36 -5.84
C ASN A 39 -9.89 3.45 -6.57
N ASP A 40 -9.72 2.13 -6.49
CA ASP A 40 -10.64 1.17 -7.11
C ASP A 40 -12.07 1.31 -6.58
N ILE A 41 -12.22 1.46 -5.26
CA ILE A 41 -13.52 1.67 -4.62
C ILE A 41 -14.11 3.03 -5.05
N LYS A 42 -13.30 4.11 -5.00
CA LYS A 42 -13.71 5.45 -5.44
C LYS A 42 -14.22 5.44 -6.88
N ASP A 43 -13.50 4.79 -7.78
CA ASP A 43 -13.87 4.69 -9.20
C ASP A 43 -15.13 3.86 -9.43
N ALA A 44 -15.28 2.75 -8.69
CA ALA A 44 -16.51 1.95 -8.73
C ALA A 44 -17.72 2.76 -8.25
N THR A 45 -17.58 3.51 -7.15
CA THR A 45 -18.62 4.41 -6.65
C THR A 45 -18.98 5.47 -7.68
N GLN A 46 -18.00 6.10 -8.32
CA GLN A 46 -18.24 7.15 -9.31
C GLN A 46 -19.02 6.64 -10.53
N LYS A 47 -18.76 5.41 -10.98
CA LYS A 47 -19.51 4.76 -12.07
C LYS A 47 -20.97 4.54 -11.70
N VAL A 48 -21.23 3.99 -10.51
CA VAL A 48 -22.59 3.76 -10.01
C VAL A 48 -23.33 5.09 -9.84
N LEU A 49 -22.66 6.10 -9.26
CA LEU A 49 -23.24 7.41 -9.03
C LEU A 49 -23.58 8.13 -10.34
N GLY A 50 -22.73 8.00 -11.36
CA GLY A 50 -22.99 8.49 -12.71
C GLY A 50 -24.21 7.84 -13.35
N ALA A 51 -24.33 6.51 -13.26
CA ALA A 51 -25.49 5.80 -13.77
C ALA A 51 -26.79 6.22 -13.07
N LEU A 52 -26.76 6.33 -11.74
CA LEU A 52 -27.90 6.79 -10.95
C LEU A 52 -28.30 8.23 -11.30
N ALA A 53 -27.32 9.13 -11.45
CA ALA A 53 -27.57 10.51 -11.85
C ALA A 53 -28.31 10.59 -13.19
N VAL A 54 -27.89 9.80 -14.19
CA VAL A 54 -28.56 9.71 -15.49
C VAL A 54 -29.99 9.18 -15.36
N MET A 55 -30.19 8.11 -14.59
CA MET A 55 -31.52 7.51 -14.40
C MET A 55 -32.51 8.46 -13.72
N GLU A 56 -32.02 9.30 -12.81
CA GLU A 56 -32.85 10.23 -12.04
C GLU A 56 -32.94 11.62 -12.66
N GLY A 57 -32.28 11.87 -13.79
CA GLY A 57 -32.22 13.20 -14.42
C GLY A 57 -31.52 14.25 -13.55
N ALA A 58 -30.62 13.81 -12.65
CA ALA A 58 -29.84 14.65 -11.76
C ALA A 58 -28.38 14.74 -12.22
N THR A 59 -27.65 15.70 -11.67
CA THR A 59 -26.20 15.79 -11.86
C THR A 59 -25.46 14.95 -10.83
N VAL A 60 -24.25 14.50 -11.18
CA VAL A 60 -23.37 13.77 -10.24
C VAL A 60 -23.07 14.61 -8.99
N LYS A 61 -22.99 15.94 -9.12
CA LYS A 61 -22.79 16.86 -7.99
C LYS A 61 -23.96 16.83 -7.01
N GLU A 62 -25.19 16.82 -7.51
CA GLU A 62 -26.40 16.71 -6.67
C GLU A 62 -26.45 15.35 -5.97
N MET A 63 -25.99 14.29 -6.64
CA MET A 63 -25.89 12.96 -6.02
C MET A 63 -24.86 12.94 -4.89
N HIS A 64 -23.71 13.61 -5.03
CA HIS A 64 -22.74 13.75 -3.93
C HIS A 64 -23.37 14.44 -2.72
N VAL A 65 -24.09 15.55 -2.92
CA VAL A 65 -24.79 16.25 -1.83
C VAL A 65 -25.85 15.34 -1.19
N ARG A 66 -26.64 14.63 -1.99
CA ARG A 66 -27.72 13.77 -1.53
C ARG A 66 -27.24 12.61 -0.65
N TYR A 67 -26.12 11.99 -1.02
CA TYR A 67 -25.52 10.89 -0.25
C TYR A 67 -24.43 11.36 0.73
N ASN A 68 -24.28 12.68 0.91
CA ASN A 68 -23.29 13.29 1.80
C ASN A 68 -21.85 12.80 1.52
N LEU A 69 -21.52 12.68 0.22
CA LEU A 69 -20.21 12.31 -0.27
C LEU A 69 -19.33 13.55 -0.50
N PRO A 70 -18.01 13.47 -0.25
CA PRO A 70 -17.09 14.55 -0.53
C PRO A 70 -17.02 14.84 -2.04
N LEU A 71 -17.08 16.12 -2.40
CA LEU A 71 -17.00 16.58 -3.79
C LEU A 71 -15.55 16.76 -4.29
N ASP A 72 -14.60 16.79 -3.36
CA ASP A 72 -13.19 16.99 -3.66
C ASP A 72 -12.55 15.68 -4.12
N SER A 73 -11.94 15.73 -5.32
CA SER A 73 -11.27 14.60 -5.97
C SER A 73 -9.87 14.39 -5.42
#